data_AF-A0A8S2IIH3-F1
#
_entry.id   AF-A0A8S2IIH3-F1
#
_cell.length_a   1.000
_cell.length_b   1.000
_cell.length_c   1.000
_cell.angle_alpha   90.00
_cell.angle_beta   90.00
_cell.angle_gamma   90.00
#
_symmetry.space_group_name_H-M   'P 1'
#
loop_
_entity.id
_entity.type
_entity.pdbx_description
1 polymer ?
#
loop_
_entity_poly.entity_id
_entity_poly.type
_entity_poly.pdbx_seq_one_letter_code
_entity_poly.pdbx_strand_id
1 'polypeptide(L)'
;MRCWCGKGNDTSVKTVGVCVRKDRVSPASSTGVLLNNAGFDYNVTRDRQSAIIMFCHQLNLSVMINANNPDDVLSGQNVTLDSRDIYLFSPYLVTNGRFSSLTDWQQKAVKCFNKTIELGIKVACQATSNSTIAATFNMTDLFSQAWYGTAMYNFDYFQATDIDLSGMTNVVYYFPNLNMNYGTTWQTPNVQTNALSTHYYRQTDTNTLHVFGDGLAYGNGTLTQP
;
A
#
# COMPACT_ATOMS: atom_id res chain seq x y z
N MET A 1 13.73 -20.20 -0.39
CA MET A 1 12.78 -19.21 0.15
C MET A 1 11.46 -19.45 -0.54
N ARG A 2 10.50 -20.07 0.17
CA ARG A 2 9.18 -20.46 -0.35
C ARG A 2 8.20 -19.34 0.02
N CYS A 3 7.52 -18.77 -0.97
CA CYS A 3 6.41 -17.86 -0.75
C CYS A 3 5.12 -18.69 -0.79
N TRP A 4 4.24 -18.54 0.20
CA TRP A 4 3.01 -19.32 0.34
C TRP A 4 1.82 -18.35 0.31
N CYS A 5 0.94 -18.47 -0.69
CA CYS A 5 -0.34 -17.78 -0.74
C CYS A 5 -1.41 -18.72 -0.16
N GLY A 6 -2.05 -18.33 0.95
CA GLY A 6 -3.26 -18.99 1.44
C GLY A 6 -4.42 -18.78 0.47
N LYS A 7 -5.15 -19.85 0.14
CA LYS A 7 -6.45 -19.78 -0.56
C LYS A 7 -7.52 -19.32 0.42
N GLY A 8 -8.17 -18.19 0.15
CA GLY A 8 -9.39 -17.76 0.84
C GLY A 8 -10.39 -17.24 -0.19
N ASN A 9 -11.57 -17.86 -0.25
CA ASN A 9 -12.71 -17.40 -1.02
C ASN A 9 -13.39 -16.28 -0.23
N ASP A 10 -12.98 -15.02 -0.44
CA ASP A 10 -13.72 -13.87 0.09
C ASP A 10 -13.61 -12.66 -0.85
N THR A 11 -14.69 -11.92 -1.00
CA THR A 11 -14.90 -10.84 -1.98
C THR A 11 -14.62 -9.44 -1.42
N SER A 12 -13.85 -9.33 -0.33
CA SER A 12 -13.36 -8.05 0.21
C SER A 12 -11.82 -7.98 0.14
N VAL A 13 -11.28 -6.77 -0.12
CA VAL A 13 -9.85 -6.34 -0.03
C VAL A 13 -8.83 -7.51 0.02
N LYS A 14 -8.40 -7.96 -1.16
CA LYS A 14 -7.50 -9.12 -1.43
C LYS A 14 -5.99 -8.90 -1.17
N THR A 15 -5.46 -9.42 -0.07
CA THR A 15 -4.02 -9.43 0.33
C THR A 15 -2.97 -9.48 -0.79
N VAL A 16 -1.89 -8.72 -0.58
CA VAL A 16 -0.68 -8.70 -1.42
C VAL A 16 0.39 -9.65 -0.87
N GLY A 17 0.65 -10.72 -1.60
CA GLY A 17 1.84 -11.55 -1.46
C GLY A 17 2.77 -11.33 -2.65
N VAL A 18 4.07 -11.23 -2.41
CA VAL A 18 5.03 -10.78 -3.41
C VAL A 18 6.32 -11.60 -3.35
N CYS A 19 6.73 -12.17 -4.50
CA CYS A 19 8.06 -12.78 -4.68
C CYS A 19 8.42 -12.89 -6.15
N VAL A 20 9.65 -12.53 -6.54
CA VAL A 20 10.29 -13.10 -7.74
C VAL A 20 11.75 -13.46 -7.44
N ARG A 21 12.07 -14.76 -7.55
CA ARG A 21 13.42 -15.25 -7.87
C ARG A 21 13.38 -15.90 -9.26
N LYS A 22 14.38 -15.60 -10.08
CA LYS A 22 14.53 -16.07 -11.46
C LYS A 22 14.78 -17.58 -11.60
N ASP A 23 15.12 -18.29 -10.52
CA ASP A 23 15.64 -19.67 -10.58
C ASP A 23 14.66 -20.76 -10.14
N ARG A 24 13.47 -20.45 -9.60
CA ARG A 24 12.52 -21.46 -9.09
C ARG A 24 11.03 -21.10 -9.21
N VAL A 25 10.61 -20.59 -10.36
CA VAL A 25 9.18 -20.56 -10.72
C VAL A 25 8.99 -21.56 -11.85
N SER A 26 8.28 -22.66 -11.58
CA SER A 26 7.48 -23.26 -12.64
C SER A 26 6.49 -22.17 -13.05
N PRO A 27 6.50 -21.68 -14.31
CA PRO A 27 5.58 -20.63 -14.77
C PRO A 27 4.10 -20.94 -14.53
N ALA A 28 3.76 -22.20 -14.20
CA ALA A 28 2.40 -22.71 -14.13
C ALA A 28 1.58 -22.34 -12.87
N SER A 29 2.15 -21.71 -11.83
CA SER A 29 1.38 -21.41 -10.59
C SER A 29 1.46 -19.99 -10.05
N SER A 30 2.32 -19.13 -10.59
CA SER A 30 2.38 -17.73 -10.16
C SER A 30 1.38 -16.88 -10.95
N THR A 31 0.71 -15.94 -10.29
CA THR A 31 -0.25 -15.03 -10.94
C THR A 31 0.29 -13.62 -11.13
N GLY A 32 1.49 -13.31 -10.61
CA GLY A 32 2.10 -11.99 -10.73
C GLY A 32 3.55 -11.91 -10.30
N VAL A 33 4.14 -10.72 -10.47
CA VAL A 33 5.56 -10.40 -10.27
C VAL A 33 5.68 -9.10 -9.48
N LEU A 34 6.53 -9.05 -8.44
CA LEU A 34 6.98 -7.77 -7.87
C LEU A 34 8.21 -7.26 -8.59
N LEU A 35 8.13 -6.01 -9.02
CA LEU A 35 9.23 -5.18 -9.44
C LEU A 35 9.56 -4.20 -8.32
N ASN A 36 10.58 -4.54 -7.53
CA ASN A 36 11.11 -3.64 -6.51
C ASN A 36 12.09 -2.64 -7.12
N ASN A 37 12.30 -1.50 -6.45
CA ASN A 37 13.31 -0.50 -6.85
C ASN A 37 13.14 -0.06 -8.32
N ALA A 38 11.90 0.12 -8.75
CA ALA A 38 11.57 0.42 -10.14
C ALA A 38 11.63 1.92 -10.47
N GLY A 39 11.92 2.77 -9.48
CA GLY A 39 12.04 4.21 -9.65
C GLY A 39 13.29 4.64 -10.43
N PHE A 40 13.29 5.88 -10.88
CA PHE A 40 14.40 6.45 -11.65
C PHE A 40 15.65 6.66 -10.77
N ASP A 41 15.46 6.79 -9.46
CA ASP A 41 16.49 6.81 -8.42
C ASP A 41 17.37 5.54 -8.40
N TYR A 42 16.91 4.45 -8.99
CA TYR A 42 17.67 3.21 -9.18
C TYR A 42 18.25 3.03 -10.60
N ASN A 43 18.33 4.12 -11.39
CA ASN A 43 18.74 4.09 -12.80
C ASN A 43 17.87 3.18 -13.68
N VAL A 44 16.61 2.99 -13.30
CA VAL A 44 15.63 2.32 -14.15
C VAL A 44 15.08 3.35 -15.14
N THR A 45 14.94 2.99 -16.41
CA THR A 45 14.35 3.87 -17.44
C THR A 45 12.90 3.48 -17.71
N ARG A 46 12.12 4.42 -18.28
CA ARG A 46 10.74 4.12 -18.73
C ARG A 46 10.71 2.94 -19.68
N ASP A 47 11.60 2.88 -20.67
CA ASP A 47 11.67 1.77 -21.62
C ASP A 47 11.91 0.43 -20.92
N ARG A 48 12.76 0.41 -19.88
CA ARG A 48 13.01 -0.81 -19.09
C ARG A 48 11.79 -1.22 -18.27
N GLN A 49 11.09 -0.28 -17.65
CA GLN A 49 9.84 -0.54 -16.94
C GLN A 49 8.79 -1.10 -17.92
N SER A 50 8.56 -0.42 -19.04
CA SER A 50 7.56 -0.82 -20.03
C SER A 50 7.86 -2.18 -20.63
N ALA A 51 9.13 -2.46 -20.98
CA ALA A 51 9.53 -3.76 -21.51
C ALA A 51 9.25 -4.92 -20.54
N ILE A 52 9.58 -4.77 -19.25
CA ILE A 52 9.33 -5.84 -18.28
C ILE A 52 7.84 -6.00 -17.96
N ILE A 53 7.08 -4.90 -17.87
CA ILE A 53 5.64 -4.94 -17.63
C ILE A 53 4.92 -5.64 -18.79
N MET A 54 5.22 -5.24 -20.04
CA MET A 54 4.65 -5.88 -21.22
C MET A 54 5.02 -7.36 -21.30
N PHE A 55 6.26 -7.73 -20.97
CA PHE A 55 6.66 -9.14 -20.92
C PHE A 55 5.85 -9.93 -19.88
N CYS A 56 5.65 -9.39 -18.68
CA CYS A 56 4.79 -10.00 -17.67
C CYS A 56 3.34 -10.15 -18.15
N HIS A 57 2.80 -9.11 -18.76
CA HIS A 57 1.43 -9.11 -19.32
C HIS A 57 1.25 -10.12 -20.46
N GLN A 58 2.26 -10.30 -21.32
CA GLN A 58 2.25 -11.33 -22.38
C GLN A 58 2.20 -12.76 -21.81
N LEU A 59 2.73 -12.95 -20.61
CA LEU A 59 2.65 -14.20 -19.85
C LEU A 59 1.37 -14.29 -18.99
N ASN A 60 0.45 -13.33 -19.13
CA ASN A 60 -0.77 -13.20 -18.33
C ASN A 60 -0.49 -13.09 -16.81
N LEU A 61 0.63 -12.47 -16.44
CA LEU A 61 1.01 -12.16 -15.06
C LEU A 61 0.67 -10.71 -14.74
N SER A 62 0.15 -10.43 -13.55
CA SER A 62 0.06 -9.07 -13.04
C SER A 62 1.42 -8.56 -12.55
N VAL A 63 1.59 -7.24 -12.53
CA VAL A 63 2.75 -6.60 -11.95
C VAL A 63 2.35 -5.90 -10.66
N MET A 64 3.12 -6.15 -9.60
CA MET A 64 3.23 -5.23 -8.50
C MET A 64 4.49 -4.41 -8.65
N ILE A 65 4.42 -3.09 -8.53
CA ILE A 65 5.58 -2.23 -8.72
C ILE A 65 5.78 -1.30 -7.54
N ASN A 66 7.03 -1.18 -7.08
CA ASN A 66 7.42 -0.27 -6.01
C ASN A 66 8.47 0.73 -6.50
N ALA A 67 8.28 1.99 -6.13
CA ALA A 67 9.23 3.08 -6.35
C ALA A 67 9.12 4.09 -5.21
N ASN A 68 10.23 4.77 -4.91
CA ASN A 68 10.26 5.80 -3.87
C ASN A 68 9.33 6.98 -4.24
N ASN A 69 9.43 7.48 -5.47
CA ASN A 69 8.49 8.44 -6.05
C ASN A 69 7.46 7.70 -6.92
N PRO A 70 6.15 7.79 -6.66
CA PRO A 70 5.15 7.11 -7.48
C PRO A 70 5.15 7.61 -8.93
N ASP A 71 5.49 8.88 -9.18
CA ASP A 71 5.48 9.44 -10.54
C ASP A 71 6.47 8.74 -11.48
N ASP A 72 7.57 8.19 -10.93
CA ASP A 72 8.59 7.49 -11.72
C ASP A 72 8.02 6.24 -12.42
N VAL A 73 6.94 5.65 -11.89
CA VAL A 73 6.33 4.43 -12.44
C VAL A 73 4.89 4.66 -12.91
N LEU A 74 4.15 5.58 -12.28
CA LEU A 74 2.72 5.82 -12.55
C LEU A 74 2.44 7.02 -13.47
N SER A 75 3.43 7.88 -13.73
CA SER A 75 3.22 9.14 -14.46
C SER A 75 4.13 9.27 -15.69
N GLY A 76 3.72 10.12 -16.64
CA GLY A 76 4.47 10.41 -17.86
C GLY A 76 3.97 9.64 -19.08
N GLN A 77 4.72 9.73 -20.18
CA GLN A 77 4.37 9.06 -21.42
C GLN A 77 4.71 7.56 -21.36
N ASN A 78 3.92 6.74 -22.07
CA ASN A 78 4.15 5.30 -22.23
C ASN A 78 4.13 4.51 -20.91
N VAL A 79 3.36 4.94 -19.93
CA VAL A 79 3.02 4.11 -18.76
C VAL A 79 2.22 2.89 -19.26
N THR A 80 2.72 1.69 -18.98
CA THR A 80 2.11 0.43 -19.41
C THR A 80 1.37 -0.30 -18.31
N LEU A 81 1.29 0.28 -17.11
CA LEU A 81 0.51 -0.27 -16.01
C LEU A 81 -0.99 -0.08 -16.29
N ASP A 82 -1.80 -1.07 -15.93
CA ASP A 82 -3.25 -1.02 -16.09
C ASP A 82 -3.99 -1.66 -14.91
N SER A 83 -5.31 -1.86 -15.05
CA SER A 83 -6.17 -2.45 -14.02
C SER A 83 -5.80 -3.84 -13.49
N ARG A 84 -4.85 -4.53 -14.14
CA ARG A 84 -4.28 -5.81 -13.67
C ARG A 84 -3.23 -5.59 -12.59
N ASP A 85 -2.65 -4.41 -12.52
CA ASP A 85 -1.43 -4.12 -11.78
C ASP A 85 -1.70 -3.43 -10.43
N ILE A 86 -0.68 -3.49 -9.58
CA ILE A 86 -0.72 -2.97 -8.21
C ILE A 86 0.50 -2.07 -7.99
N TYR A 87 0.28 -0.85 -7.50
CA TYR A 87 1.36 -0.05 -6.94
C TYR A 87 1.56 -0.40 -5.46
N LEU A 88 2.78 -0.77 -5.08
CA LEU A 88 3.15 -0.96 -3.68
C LEU A 88 3.64 0.37 -3.10
N PHE A 89 2.81 0.98 -2.27
CA PHE A 89 3.17 2.13 -1.45
C PHE A 89 3.86 1.61 -0.18
N SER A 90 5.19 1.53 -0.25
CA SER A 90 6.05 1.13 0.88
C SER A 90 7.28 2.06 0.96
N PRO A 91 7.61 2.58 2.16
CA PRO A 91 6.85 2.48 3.41
C PRO A 91 5.58 3.38 3.39
N TYR A 92 4.60 3.08 4.25
CA TYR A 92 3.30 3.76 4.32
C TYR A 92 2.91 4.16 5.75
N LEU A 93 2.85 5.48 6.02
CA LEU A 93 2.53 6.14 7.30
C LEU A 93 3.42 5.78 8.50
N VAL A 94 3.83 4.52 8.61
CA VAL A 94 4.71 4.00 9.64
C VAL A 94 5.92 3.36 8.99
N THR A 95 7.09 3.88 9.36
CA THR A 95 8.38 3.44 8.85
C THR A 95 9.29 3.08 10.01
N ASN A 96 9.84 1.87 10.02
CA ASN A 96 10.74 1.40 11.08
C ASN A 96 10.16 1.61 12.51
N GLY A 97 8.86 1.36 12.68
CA GLY A 97 8.16 1.52 13.95
C GLY A 97 7.98 2.98 14.39
N ARG A 98 8.07 3.95 13.47
CA ARG A 98 7.88 5.38 13.74
C ARG A 98 6.81 5.97 12.85
N PHE A 99 6.09 6.96 13.36
CA PHE A 99 5.19 7.78 12.56
C PHE A 99 5.98 8.53 11.48
N SER A 100 5.35 8.71 10.32
CA SER A 100 5.90 9.49 9.20
C SER A 100 5.18 10.84 9.12
N SER A 101 5.81 11.82 8.47
CA SER A 101 5.18 13.10 8.14
C SER A 101 3.83 12.91 7.45
N LEU A 102 2.76 13.43 8.05
CA LEU A 102 1.42 13.32 7.46
C LEU A 102 1.29 14.14 6.17
N THR A 103 1.99 15.26 6.06
CA THR A 103 2.02 16.07 4.83
C THR A 103 2.67 15.30 3.69
N ASP A 104 3.85 14.71 3.91
CA ASP A 104 4.54 13.96 2.86
C ASP A 104 3.77 12.70 2.47
N TRP A 105 3.20 12.02 3.46
CA TRP A 105 2.30 10.90 3.22
C TRP A 105 1.12 11.33 2.37
N GLN A 106 0.41 12.40 2.73
CA GLN A 106 -0.79 12.84 2.04
C GLN A 106 -0.49 13.23 0.59
N GLN A 107 0.61 13.95 0.35
CA GLN A 107 1.02 14.33 -1.00
C GLN A 107 1.26 13.10 -1.87
N LYS A 108 1.95 12.07 -1.33
CA LYS A 108 2.18 10.82 -2.04
C LYS A 108 0.89 10.00 -2.22
N ALA A 109 0.01 9.97 -1.22
CA ALA A 109 -1.29 9.29 -1.29
C ALA A 109 -2.22 9.89 -2.34
N VAL A 110 -2.30 11.23 -2.45
CA VAL A 110 -3.08 11.89 -3.50
C VAL A 110 -2.59 11.51 -4.89
N LYS A 111 -1.28 11.44 -5.12
CA LYS A 111 -0.72 10.98 -6.39
C LYS A 111 -1.17 9.56 -6.71
N CYS A 112 -1.03 8.63 -5.76
CA CYS A 112 -1.46 7.24 -5.94
C CYS A 112 -2.97 7.14 -6.21
N PHE A 113 -3.80 7.86 -5.45
CA PHE A 113 -5.25 7.87 -5.61
C PHE A 113 -5.69 8.38 -6.98
N ASN A 114 -5.10 9.47 -7.46
CA ASN A 114 -5.41 9.96 -8.80
C ASN A 114 -5.07 8.93 -9.88
N LYS A 115 -4.02 8.14 -9.67
CA LYS A 115 -3.60 7.08 -10.59
C LYS A 115 -4.46 5.83 -10.54
N THR A 116 -5.13 5.53 -9.43
CA THR A 116 -6.15 4.47 -9.42
C THR A 116 -7.34 4.84 -10.30
N ILE A 117 -7.72 6.12 -10.33
CA ILE A 117 -8.78 6.63 -11.21
C ILE A 117 -8.33 6.63 -12.67
N GLU A 118 -7.11 7.11 -12.96
CA GLU A 118 -6.59 7.27 -14.33
C GLU A 118 -6.27 5.93 -15.01
N LEU A 119 -5.60 5.01 -14.30
CA LEU A 119 -5.07 3.77 -14.88
C LEU A 119 -5.89 2.53 -14.49
N GLY A 120 -6.80 2.66 -13.52
CA GLY A 120 -7.52 1.53 -12.93
C GLY A 120 -6.64 0.64 -12.04
N ILE A 121 -5.38 1.01 -11.80
CA ILE A 121 -4.46 0.24 -10.95
C ILE A 121 -4.99 0.15 -9.53
N LYS A 122 -4.53 -0.86 -8.82
CA LYS A 122 -4.76 -1.01 -7.38
C LYS A 122 -3.59 -0.47 -6.57
N VAL A 123 -3.82 -0.18 -5.29
CA VAL A 123 -2.77 0.27 -4.37
C VAL A 123 -2.68 -0.65 -3.16
N ALA A 124 -1.46 -1.09 -2.87
CA ALA A 124 -1.11 -1.83 -1.68
C ALA A 124 -0.28 -0.97 -0.75
N CYS A 125 -0.70 -0.84 0.49
CA CYS A 125 -0.03 -0.06 1.52
C CYS A 125 0.70 -1.00 2.48
N GLN A 126 1.98 -0.71 2.74
CA GLN A 126 2.78 -1.49 3.67
C GLN A 126 3.41 -0.60 4.73
N ALA A 127 2.97 -0.76 5.97
CA ALA A 127 3.65 -0.21 7.15
C ALA A 127 4.82 -1.12 7.57
N THR A 128 5.85 -0.55 8.17
CA THR A 128 6.98 -1.33 8.72
C THR A 128 7.21 -1.02 10.19
N SER A 129 7.24 -2.05 11.03
CA SER A 129 7.69 -1.93 12.42
C SER A 129 9.22 -1.87 12.48
N ASN A 130 9.77 -1.94 13.70
CA ASN A 130 11.20 -2.20 13.92
C ASN A 130 11.59 -3.64 13.47
N SER A 131 12.80 -4.06 13.83
CA SER A 131 13.43 -5.35 13.43
C SER A 131 12.63 -6.61 13.75
N THR A 132 11.69 -6.58 14.70
CA THR A 132 10.81 -7.71 15.00
C THR A 132 9.40 -7.22 15.28
N ILE A 133 8.48 -7.51 14.37
CA ILE A 133 7.06 -7.20 14.57
C ILE A 133 6.44 -8.18 15.57
N ALA A 134 5.58 -7.67 16.45
CA ALA A 134 4.82 -8.49 17.39
C ALA A 134 3.48 -8.94 16.79
N ALA A 135 2.97 -10.10 17.22
CA ALA A 135 1.64 -10.61 16.83
C ALA A 135 0.49 -9.66 17.19
N THR A 136 0.72 -8.74 18.13
CA THR A 136 -0.24 -7.75 18.64
C THR A 136 -0.02 -6.35 18.04
N PHE A 137 0.82 -6.21 17.00
CA PHE A 137 1.10 -4.91 16.40
C PHE A 137 -0.16 -4.20 15.89
N ASN A 138 -1.20 -4.95 15.52
CA ASN A 138 -2.51 -4.40 15.14
C ASN A 138 -3.27 -3.69 16.26
N MET A 139 -2.85 -3.82 17.51
CA MET A 139 -3.43 -3.11 18.66
C MET A 139 -2.74 -1.78 18.94
N THR A 140 -1.76 -1.39 18.11
CA THR A 140 -0.99 -0.15 18.31
C THR A 140 -1.57 1.02 17.54
N ASP A 141 -1.27 2.22 18.03
CA ASP A 141 -1.55 3.48 17.34
C ASP A 141 -0.85 3.61 15.98
N LEU A 142 0.33 2.99 15.84
CA LEU A 142 1.06 2.90 14.58
C LEU A 142 0.22 2.16 13.54
N PHE A 143 -0.29 0.98 13.89
CA PHE A 143 -1.12 0.21 12.98
C PHE A 143 -2.45 0.90 12.69
N SER A 144 -3.10 1.48 13.71
CA SER A 144 -4.37 2.20 13.50
C SER A 144 -4.21 3.39 12.56
N GLN A 145 -3.17 4.21 12.73
CA GLN A 145 -2.92 5.35 11.86
C GLN A 145 -2.76 4.90 10.40
N ALA A 146 -1.91 3.89 10.15
CA ALA A 146 -1.65 3.39 8.81
C ALA A 146 -2.87 2.68 8.19
N TRP A 147 -3.64 1.93 8.99
CA TRP A 147 -4.86 1.27 8.52
C TRP A 147 -5.92 2.31 8.11
N TYR A 148 -6.21 3.30 8.97
CA TYR A 148 -7.20 4.34 8.66
C TYR A 148 -6.77 5.24 7.51
N GLY A 149 -5.48 5.53 7.37
CA GLY A 149 -4.96 6.23 6.20
C GLY A 149 -5.22 5.46 4.90
N THR A 150 -5.06 4.13 4.90
CA THR A 150 -5.39 3.28 3.74
C THR A 150 -6.88 3.36 3.42
N ALA A 151 -7.73 3.16 4.43
CA ALA A 151 -9.18 3.18 4.27
C ALA A 151 -9.69 4.54 3.75
N MET A 152 -9.10 5.64 4.22
CA MET A 152 -9.47 7.01 3.83
C MET A 152 -9.31 7.30 2.32
N TYR A 153 -8.35 6.66 1.66
CA TYR A 153 -8.17 6.75 0.21
C TYR A 153 -8.84 5.62 -0.57
N ASN A 154 -9.52 4.70 0.13
CA ASN A 154 -10.06 3.49 -0.46
C ASN A 154 -8.98 2.69 -1.21
N PHE A 155 -7.76 2.63 -0.67
CA PHE A 155 -6.69 1.81 -1.24
C PHE A 155 -6.98 0.33 -0.98
N ASP A 156 -6.66 -0.50 -1.97
CA ASP A 156 -7.15 -1.86 -2.05
C ASP A 156 -6.64 -2.76 -0.95
N TYR A 157 -5.39 -2.60 -0.49
CA TYR A 157 -4.73 -3.55 0.40
C TYR A 157 -3.90 -2.84 1.47
N PHE A 158 -3.87 -3.40 2.68
CA PHE A 158 -2.97 -2.96 3.74
C PHE A 158 -2.46 -4.12 4.58
N GLN A 159 -1.17 -4.09 4.91
CA GLN A 159 -0.55 -4.94 5.93
C GLN A 159 0.62 -4.20 6.60
N ALA A 160 1.10 -4.79 7.70
CA ALA A 160 2.32 -4.38 8.37
C ALA A 160 3.28 -5.57 8.48
N THR A 161 4.58 -5.29 8.46
CA THR A 161 5.63 -6.29 8.64
C THR A 161 6.83 -5.67 9.36
N ASP A 162 7.81 -6.48 9.75
CA ASP A 162 9.09 -5.97 10.24
C ASP A 162 9.93 -5.35 9.10
N ILE A 163 10.92 -4.53 9.45
CA ILE A 163 11.76 -3.83 8.46
C ILE A 163 12.54 -4.79 7.54
N ASP A 164 12.80 -6.01 8.01
CA ASP A 164 13.52 -7.05 7.28
C ASP A 164 12.59 -7.98 6.48
N LEU A 165 11.30 -7.65 6.41
CA LEU A 165 10.26 -8.40 5.69
C LEU A 165 10.24 -9.87 6.10
N SER A 166 10.38 -10.11 7.41
CA SER A 166 10.48 -11.42 8.05
C SER A 166 11.71 -12.23 7.64
N GLY A 167 12.71 -11.57 7.03
CA GLY A 167 13.97 -12.19 6.62
C GLY A 167 14.80 -12.74 7.78
N MET A 168 14.65 -12.18 8.98
CA MET A 168 15.35 -12.64 10.19
C MET A 168 14.59 -13.71 10.96
N THR A 169 13.26 -13.63 11.04
CA THR A 169 12.43 -14.49 11.91
C THR A 169 11.78 -15.65 11.15
N ASN A 170 11.61 -15.52 9.83
CA ASN A 170 10.73 -16.38 9.01
C ASN A 170 9.27 -16.41 9.51
N VAL A 171 8.84 -15.39 10.26
CA VAL A 171 7.47 -15.27 10.77
C VAL A 171 6.80 -14.07 10.14
N VAL A 172 5.76 -14.33 9.35
CA VAL A 172 4.87 -13.29 8.80
C VAL A 172 3.56 -13.34 9.58
N TYR A 173 3.19 -12.24 10.21
CA TYR A 173 1.87 -12.11 10.81
C TYR A 173 0.86 -11.59 9.78
N TYR A 174 -0.36 -12.10 9.90
CA TYR A 174 -1.51 -11.54 9.21
C TYR A 174 -2.31 -10.71 10.20
N PHE A 175 -2.50 -9.43 9.88
CA PHE A 175 -3.30 -8.54 10.70
C PHE A 175 -4.66 -8.30 10.04
N PRO A 176 -5.78 -8.60 10.73
CA PRO A 176 -7.11 -8.36 10.19
C PRO A 176 -7.42 -6.86 10.08
N ASN A 177 -8.39 -6.52 9.24
CA ASN A 177 -8.90 -5.16 9.15
C ASN A 177 -9.48 -4.69 10.48
N LEU A 178 -9.19 -3.43 10.85
CA LEU A 178 -9.72 -2.85 12.08
C LEU A 178 -11.22 -2.60 12.02
N ASN A 179 -11.73 -2.27 10.83
CA ASN A 179 -13.16 -2.06 10.62
C ASN A 179 -13.55 -2.45 9.20
N MET A 180 -14.66 -3.19 9.04
CA MET A 180 -15.18 -3.57 7.73
C MET A 180 -16.31 -2.65 7.24
N ASN A 181 -16.85 -1.80 8.13
CA ASN A 181 -18.06 -1.02 7.94
C ASN A 181 -17.84 0.44 8.38
N TYR A 182 -17.09 1.20 7.58
CA TYR A 182 -16.92 2.65 7.78
C TYR A 182 -17.77 3.48 6.81
N GLY A 183 -18.69 2.84 6.08
CA GLY A 183 -19.61 3.47 5.13
C GLY A 183 -19.50 2.92 3.71
N THR A 184 -20.46 3.30 2.87
CA THR A 184 -20.56 2.79 1.48
C THR A 184 -20.31 3.86 0.43
N THR A 185 -20.47 5.14 0.80
CA THR A 185 -20.36 6.27 -0.13
C THR A 185 -19.55 7.39 0.50
N TRP A 186 -18.58 7.93 -0.23
CA TRP A 186 -17.82 9.11 0.19
C TRP A 186 -18.63 10.40 0.01
N GLN A 187 -18.79 11.19 1.08
CA GLN A 187 -19.49 12.48 1.04
C GLN A 187 -18.61 13.59 0.45
N THR A 188 -17.29 13.41 0.51
CA THR A 188 -16.31 14.35 -0.03
C THR A 188 -15.39 13.64 -1.02
N PRO A 189 -15.11 14.26 -2.19
CA PRO A 189 -14.25 13.65 -3.20
C PRO A 189 -12.79 13.58 -2.73
N ASN A 190 -12.37 14.52 -1.88
CA ASN A 190 -11.00 14.65 -1.43
C ASN A 190 -10.90 14.54 0.09
N VAL A 191 -9.76 14.03 0.56
CA VAL A 191 -9.37 14.08 1.97
C VAL A 191 -9.21 15.54 2.41
N GLN A 192 -9.80 15.86 3.57
CA GLN A 192 -9.73 17.17 4.20
C GLN A 192 -8.59 17.21 5.22
N THR A 193 -8.13 18.42 5.58
CA THR A 193 -7.06 18.61 6.57
C THR A 193 -7.27 19.86 7.41
N ASN A 194 -6.67 19.89 8.60
CA ASN A 194 -6.57 21.10 9.40
C ASN A 194 -5.42 22.01 8.94
N ALA A 195 -5.39 23.26 9.43
CA ALA A 195 -4.37 24.24 9.05
C ALA A 195 -2.93 23.84 9.44
N LEU A 196 -2.77 22.92 10.40
CA LEU A 196 -1.48 22.46 10.89
C LEU A 196 -1.01 21.17 10.20
N SER A 197 -1.82 20.58 9.33
CA SER A 197 -1.56 19.27 8.69
C SER A 197 -1.26 18.14 9.68
N THR A 198 -1.77 18.23 10.92
CA THR A 198 -1.67 17.21 11.96
C THR A 198 -2.90 16.32 12.03
N HIS A 199 -3.91 16.63 11.22
CA HIS A 199 -5.17 15.92 11.16
C HIS A 199 -5.67 15.89 9.73
N TYR A 200 -5.92 14.68 9.23
CA TYR A 200 -6.59 14.42 7.97
C TYR A 200 -7.86 13.63 8.23
N TYR A 201 -8.91 13.93 7.49
CA TYR A 201 -10.19 13.25 7.65
C TYR A 201 -10.97 13.16 6.36
N ARG A 202 -11.86 12.16 6.28
CA ARG A 202 -12.77 12.01 5.15
C ARG A 202 -14.07 11.38 5.62
N GLN A 203 -15.19 11.92 5.13
CA GLN A 203 -16.53 11.52 5.53
C GLN A 203 -17.14 10.53 4.55
N THR A 204 -17.82 9.53 5.11
CA THR A 204 -18.75 8.65 4.41
C THR A 204 -20.19 8.97 4.81
N ASP A 205 -21.13 8.25 4.24
CA ASP A 205 -22.55 8.23 4.60
C ASP A 205 -22.85 7.89 6.07
N THR A 206 -21.94 7.22 6.76
CA THR A 206 -22.19 6.71 8.13
C THR A 206 -21.15 7.14 9.15
N ASN A 207 -19.94 7.56 8.72
CA ASN A 207 -18.83 7.83 9.62
C ASN A 207 -17.88 8.89 9.08
N THR A 208 -17.03 9.43 9.95
CA THR A 208 -15.84 10.18 9.59
C THR A 208 -14.60 9.37 9.96
N LEU A 209 -13.72 9.12 8.98
CA LEU A 209 -12.41 8.52 9.22
C LEU A 209 -11.43 9.63 9.55
N HIS A 210 -10.57 9.38 10.54
CA HIS A 210 -9.56 10.34 10.98
C HIS A 210 -8.17 9.70 11.03
N VAL A 211 -7.18 10.48 10.64
CA VAL A 211 -5.74 10.21 10.80
C VAL A 211 -5.13 11.41 11.49
N PHE A 212 -4.61 11.20 12.69
CA PHE A 212 -3.93 12.20 13.51
C PHE A 212 -2.44 11.91 13.60
N GLY A 213 -1.62 12.94 13.79
CA GLY A 213 -0.22 12.77 14.15
C GLY A 213 0.64 14.01 13.93
N ASP A 214 1.82 13.98 14.55
CA ASP A 214 2.87 15.01 14.41
C ASP A 214 4.05 14.54 13.54
N GLY A 215 3.99 13.29 13.06
CA GLY A 215 5.05 12.66 12.28
C GLY A 215 6.30 12.31 13.08
N LEU A 216 6.23 12.32 14.42
CA LEU A 216 7.34 12.08 15.32
C LEU A 216 6.93 11.19 16.50
N ALA A 217 6.25 11.75 17.50
CA ALA A 217 5.97 11.11 18.79
C ALA A 217 4.53 10.63 18.91
N TYR A 218 3.62 11.23 18.15
CA TYR A 218 2.19 10.98 18.24
C TYR A 218 1.59 10.70 16.87
N GLY A 219 0.66 9.76 16.86
CA GLY A 219 -0.19 9.45 15.74
C GLY A 219 -1.25 8.44 16.13
N ASN A 220 -2.40 8.45 15.48
CA ASN A 220 -3.47 7.47 15.67
C ASN A 220 -4.45 7.56 14.49
N GLY A 221 -5.17 6.47 14.22
CA GLY A 221 -6.33 6.48 13.36
C GLY A 221 -7.60 6.07 14.12
N THR A 222 -8.72 6.72 13.81
CA THR A 222 -10.01 6.41 14.44
C THR A 222 -11.20 6.68 13.51
N LEU A 223 -12.37 6.25 13.96
CA LEU A 223 -13.66 6.43 13.31
C LEU A 223 -14.64 7.09 14.28
N THR A 224 -15.38 8.09 13.84
CA THR A 224 -16.50 8.66 14.60
C THR A 224 -17.77 8.66 13.77
N GLN A 225 -18.93 8.67 14.44
CA GLN A 225 -20.18 9.01 13.77
C GLN A 225 -20.16 10.51 13.38
N PRO A 226 -20.83 10.89 12.26
CA PRO A 226 -20.87 12.26 11.78
C PRO A 226 -21.61 13.21 12.72
#